data_AF-A0A396R2Q7-F1
#
_entry.id   AF-A0A396R2Q7-F1
#
_cell.length_a   1.000
_cell.length_b   1.000
_cell.length_c   1.000
_cell.angle_alpha   90.00
_cell.angle_beta   90.00
_cell.angle_gamma   90.00
#
_symmetry.space_group_name_H-M   'P 1'
#
loop_
_entity.id
_entity.type
_entity.pdbx_description
1 polymer ?
#
loop_
_entity_poly.entity_id
_entity_poly.type
_entity_poly.pdbx_seq_one_letter_code
_entity_poly.pdbx_strand_id
1 'polypeptide(L)'
;MINAIPFYTRSWVETFGTSVPESQALGMDAAAAFVEEHGIVTAWDASVGQNVGSVEDGSARYSIWLEDEQSVEAKMKLIAQYDLAGVAGWRLGFERASVWNIIAQYLAV
;
A
#
# COMPACT_ATOMS: atom_id res chain seq x y z
N MET A 1 -18.98 -12.24 -5.81
CA MET A 1 -17.81 -11.41 -6.18
C MET A 1 -16.87 -11.35 -4.99
N ILE A 2 -15.55 -11.34 -5.18
CA ILE A 2 -14.54 -11.25 -4.12
C ILE A 2 -13.66 -10.02 -4.36
N ASN A 3 -13.44 -9.19 -3.34
CA ASN A 3 -12.53 -8.05 -3.42
C ASN A 3 -11.09 -8.51 -3.21
N ALA A 4 -10.22 -8.37 -4.21
CA ALA A 4 -8.82 -8.74 -4.08
C ALA A 4 -7.99 -7.52 -3.65
N ILE A 5 -7.26 -7.63 -2.55
CA ILE A 5 -6.39 -6.57 -2.03
C ILE A 5 -4.92 -7.03 -2.02
N PRO A 6 -3.97 -6.15 -2.33
CA PRO A 6 -2.56 -6.44 -2.13
C PRO A 6 -2.15 -6.16 -0.66
N PHE A 7 -1.23 -6.97 -0.15
CA PHE A 7 -0.45 -6.69 1.06
C PHE A 7 0.93 -6.13 0.73
N TYR A 8 1.10 -5.67 -0.50
CA TYR A 8 2.34 -5.11 -1.01
C TYR A 8 2.08 -3.89 -1.85
N THR A 9 3.14 -3.10 -2.00
CA THR A 9 3.20 -2.01 -2.96
C THR A 9 4.46 -2.14 -3.81
N ARG A 10 4.68 -1.16 -4.68
CA ARG A 10 5.93 -0.97 -5.40
C ARG A 10 6.61 0.31 -4.92
N SER A 11 7.88 0.20 -4.56
CA SER A 11 8.78 1.36 -4.61
C SER A 11 9.14 1.64 -6.06
N TRP A 12 9.34 2.92 -6.35
CA TRP A 12 9.83 3.41 -7.62
C TRP A 12 11.03 4.32 -7.36
N VAL A 13 12.13 4.03 -8.06
CA VAL A 13 13.35 4.83 -8.01
C VAL A 13 13.69 5.27 -9.43
N GLU A 14 13.59 6.57 -9.66
CA GLU A 14 13.86 7.22 -10.93
C GLU A 14 15.23 7.92 -10.84
N THR A 15 16.31 7.20 -11.15
CA THR A 15 17.67 7.76 -11.16
C THR A 15 17.83 8.76 -12.29
N PHE A 16 18.27 9.99 -11.98
CA PHE A 16 18.40 11.05 -12.97
C PHE A 16 19.45 10.72 -14.02
N GLY A 17 19.14 11.03 -15.28
CA GLY A 17 19.96 10.68 -16.43
C GLY A 17 19.78 9.24 -16.93
N THR A 18 18.95 8.44 -16.27
CA THR A 18 18.50 7.13 -16.77
C THR A 18 17.09 7.23 -17.34
N SER A 19 16.75 6.34 -18.28
CA SER A 19 15.44 6.34 -18.95
C SER A 19 14.45 5.32 -18.40
N VAL A 20 14.90 4.41 -17.52
CA VAL A 20 14.09 3.30 -17.01
C VAL A 20 14.11 3.34 -15.49
N PRO A 21 12.96 3.57 -14.83
CA PRO A 21 12.89 3.51 -13.38
C PRO A 21 13.07 2.09 -12.86
N GLU A 22 13.74 1.97 -11.72
CA GLU A 22 13.79 0.74 -10.95
C GLU A 22 12.53 0.61 -10.11
N SER A 23 12.05 -0.63 -9.93
CA SER A 23 10.88 -0.87 -9.11
C SER A 23 10.88 -2.24 -8.45
N GLN A 24 10.59 -2.24 -7.15
CA GLN A 24 10.64 -3.41 -6.29
C GLN A 24 9.30 -3.58 -5.57
N ALA A 25 8.83 -4.83 -5.45
CA ALA A 25 7.67 -5.13 -4.62
C ALA A 25 8.07 -5.17 -3.14
N LEU A 26 7.35 -4.44 -2.30
CA LEU A 26 7.58 -4.33 -0.86
C LEU A 26 6.32 -4.71 -0.09
N GLY A 27 6.46 -5.58 0.92
CA GLY A 27 5.41 -5.79 1.92
C GLY A 27 5.23 -4.56 2.81
N MET A 28 4.19 -4.54 3.65
CA MET A 28 3.78 -3.36 4.42
C MET A 28 4.88 -2.80 5.34
N ASP A 29 5.66 -3.65 6.00
CA ASP A 29 6.76 -3.20 6.88
C ASP A 29 7.96 -2.70 6.08
N ALA A 30 8.31 -3.38 4.99
CA ALA A 30 9.40 -2.94 4.10
C ALA A 30 9.05 -1.62 3.38
N ALA A 31 7.78 -1.41 3.05
CA ALA A 31 7.30 -0.16 2.47
C ALA A 31 7.38 1.01 3.47
N ALA A 32 7.04 0.77 4.74
CA ALA A 32 7.22 1.78 5.80
C ALA A 32 8.71 2.10 6.03
N ALA A 33 9.57 1.08 6.05
CA ALA A 33 11.01 1.27 6.16
C ALA A 33 11.57 2.09 4.98
N PHE A 34 11.11 1.84 3.75
CA PHE A 34 11.50 2.63 2.57
C PHE A 34 11.10 4.12 2.71
N VAL A 35 9.91 4.39 3.25
CA VAL A 35 9.46 5.77 3.53
C VAL A 35 10.37 6.45 4.55
N GLU A 36 10.69 5.76 5.65
CA GLU A 36 11.58 6.29 6.69
C GLU A 36 13.02 6.50 6.20
N GLU A 37 13.57 5.53 5.49
CA GLU A 37 14.94 5.54 4.95
C GLU A 37 15.18 6.74 4.03
N HIS A 38 14.22 7.04 3.15
CA HIS A 38 14.31 8.14 2.20
C HIS A 38 13.72 9.46 2.70
N GLY A 39 13.12 9.49 3.91
CA GLY A 39 12.49 10.70 4.44
C GLY A 39 11.28 11.16 3.62
N ILE A 40 10.53 10.22 3.05
CA ILE A 40 9.34 10.53 2.25
C ILE A 40 8.21 11.00 3.18
N VAL A 41 7.65 12.17 2.91
CA VAL A 41 6.41 12.61 3.56
C VAL A 41 5.23 12.08 2.75
N THR A 42 4.39 11.25 3.38
CA THR A 42 3.19 10.71 2.74
C THR A 42 1.93 11.46 3.16
N ALA A 43 0.98 11.59 2.24
CA ALA A 43 -0.35 12.13 2.51
C ALA A 43 -1.43 11.23 1.91
N TRP A 44 -2.58 11.16 2.58
CA TRP A 44 -3.73 10.40 2.09
C TRP A 44 -4.28 11.01 0.79
N ASP A 45 -4.27 10.22 -0.28
CA ASP A 45 -4.93 10.55 -1.54
C ASP A 45 -6.21 9.73 -1.66
N ALA A 46 -7.34 10.40 -1.46
CA ALA A 46 -8.66 9.78 -1.50
C ALA A 46 -9.06 9.27 -2.90
N SER A 47 -8.42 9.76 -3.98
CA SER A 47 -8.72 9.31 -5.34
C SER A 47 -8.21 7.91 -5.63
N VAL A 48 -7.13 7.51 -4.95
CA VAL A 48 -6.53 6.17 -5.04
C VAL A 48 -6.70 5.34 -3.77
N GLY A 49 -7.13 5.95 -2.66
CA GLY A 49 -7.39 5.27 -1.40
C GLY A 49 -6.12 4.76 -0.72
N GLN A 50 -5.04 5.54 -0.78
CA GLN A 50 -3.72 5.18 -0.24
C GLN A 50 -3.01 6.41 0.32
N ASN A 51 -2.07 6.19 1.25
CA ASN A 51 -1.08 7.19 1.61
C ASN A 51 0.04 7.20 0.56
N VAL A 52 0.28 8.35 -0.07
CA VAL A 52 1.20 8.49 -1.21
C VAL A 52 2.25 9.52 -0.90
N GLY A 53 3.49 9.28 -1.33
CA GLY A 53 4.57 10.24 -1.16
C GLY A 53 5.68 10.08 -2.18
N SER A 54 6.42 11.16 -2.38
CA SER A 54 7.63 11.18 -3.20
C SER A 54 8.62 12.22 -2.67
N VAL A 55 9.91 11.93 -2.81
CA VAL A 55 11.01 12.83 -2.47
C VAL A 55 12.11 12.71 -3.51
N GLU A 56 12.87 13.77 -3.72
CA GLU A 56 14.03 13.79 -4.61
C GLU A 56 15.27 14.15 -3.82
N ASP A 57 16.39 13.51 -4.16
CA ASP A 57 17.72 13.95 -3.74
C ASP A 57 18.55 14.39 -4.95
N GLY A 58 19.86 14.55 -4.82
CA GLY A 58 20.72 14.97 -5.92
C GLY A 58 20.89 13.93 -7.04
N SER A 59 20.39 12.70 -6.85
CA SER A 59 20.66 11.54 -7.69
C SER A 59 19.41 10.88 -8.26
N ALA A 60 18.29 10.88 -7.53
CA ALA A 60 17.08 10.19 -7.94
C ALA A 60 15.81 10.79 -7.31
N ARG A 61 14.67 10.41 -7.89
CA ARG A 61 13.35 10.53 -7.28
C ARG A 61 12.90 9.19 -6.72
N TYR A 62 12.38 9.19 -5.50
CA TYR A 62 11.82 8.04 -4.81
C TYR A 62 10.31 8.24 -4.65
N SER A 63 9.51 7.25 -5.01
CA SER A 63 8.04 7.34 -4.96
C SER A 63 7.41 6.05 -4.44
N ILE A 64 6.33 6.18 -3.66
CA ILE A 64 5.60 5.03 -3.10
C ILE A 64 4.12 5.34 -2.83
N TRP A 65 3.27 4.31 -2.94
CA TRP A 65 1.85 4.31 -2.60
C TRP A 65 1.60 3.22 -1.56
N LEU A 66 1.33 3.57 -0.32
CA LEU A 66 1.33 2.58 0.75
C LEU A 66 0.06 1.73 0.76
N GLU A 67 0.28 0.45 1.06
CA GLU A 67 -0.73 -0.35 1.73
C GLU A 67 -0.48 -0.29 3.24
N ASP A 68 -1.46 0.22 3.97
CA ASP A 68 -1.46 0.41 5.42
C ASP A 68 -2.86 0.11 5.98
N GLU A 69 -3.03 0.28 7.28
CA GLU A 69 -4.29 0.04 7.96
C GLU A 69 -5.44 0.89 7.36
N GLN A 70 -5.14 2.13 6.97
CA GLN A 70 -6.13 3.05 6.43
C GLN A 70 -6.56 2.63 5.02
N SER A 71 -5.61 2.26 4.16
CA SER A 71 -5.90 1.78 2.80
C SER A 71 -6.64 0.44 2.82
N VAL A 72 -6.28 -0.45 3.74
CA VAL A 72 -6.96 -1.75 3.90
C VAL A 72 -8.38 -1.54 4.40
N GLU A 73 -8.59 -0.71 5.41
CA GLU A 73 -9.94 -0.43 5.91
C GLU A 73 -10.82 0.21 4.83
N ALA A 74 -10.29 1.16 4.06
CA ALA A 74 -11.01 1.76 2.94
C ALA A 74 -11.49 0.70 1.93
N LYS A 75 -10.65 -0.29 1.62
CA LYS A 75 -11.03 -1.42 0.74
C LYS A 75 -12.01 -2.38 1.42
N MET A 76 -11.95 -2.56 2.74
CA MET A 76 -12.89 -3.43 3.47
C MET A 76 -14.29 -2.81 3.53
N LYS A 77 -14.42 -1.49 3.61
CA LYS A 77 -15.72 -0.78 3.52
C LYS A 77 -16.49 -1.10 2.24
N LEU A 78 -15.77 -1.42 1.15
CA LEU A 78 -16.38 -1.82 -0.13
C LEU A 78 -17.10 -3.17 -0.03
N ILE A 79 -16.69 -4.06 0.88
CA ILE A 79 -17.37 -5.35 1.09
C ILE A 79 -18.82 -5.11 1.50
N ALA A 80 -19.04 -4.30 2.53
CA ALA A 80 -20.38 -3.96 3.02
C ALA A 80 -21.16 -3.09 2.01
N GLN A 81 -20.49 -2.12 1.38
CA GLN A 81 -21.13 -1.20 0.43
C GLN A 81 -21.72 -1.92 -0.79
N TYR A 82 -21.05 -2.96 -1.28
CA TYR A 82 -21.42 -3.66 -2.51
C TYR A 82 -21.90 -5.10 -2.28
N ASP A 83 -22.16 -5.49 -1.03
CA ASP A 83 -22.58 -6.84 -0.65
C ASP A 83 -21.66 -7.92 -1.26
N LEU A 84 -20.35 -7.71 -1.11
CA LEU A 84 -19.34 -8.64 -1.66
C LEU A 84 -19.23 -9.87 -0.77
N ALA A 85 -18.97 -11.02 -1.38
CA ALA A 85 -18.91 -12.30 -0.65
C ALA A 85 -17.65 -12.46 0.22
N GLY A 86 -16.69 -11.53 0.13
CA GLY A 86 -15.48 -11.53 0.94
C GLY A 86 -14.28 -10.86 0.28
N VAL A 87 -13.12 -11.06 0.87
CA VAL A 87 -11.82 -10.50 0.46
C VAL A 87 -10.80 -11.61 0.21
N ALA A 88 -9.90 -11.40 -0.76
CA ALA A 88 -8.69 -12.19 -0.96
C ALA A 88 -7.46 -11.28 -0.83
N GLY A 89 -6.45 -11.70 -0.06
CA GLY A 89 -5.22 -10.93 0.15
C GLY A 89 -4.00 -11.57 -0.53
N TRP A 90 -3.26 -10.82 -1.36
CA TRP A 90 -1.99 -11.29 -1.92
C TRP A 90 -0.80 -10.50 -1.34
N ARG A 91 0.16 -11.12 -0.66
CA ARG A 91 0.19 -12.52 -0.20
C ARG A 91 0.50 -12.59 1.28
N LEU A 92 0.15 -13.73 1.87
CA LEU A 92 0.48 -14.03 3.26
C LEU A 92 1.98 -13.82 3.54
N GLY A 93 2.27 -13.18 4.67
CA GLY A 93 3.61 -12.82 5.13
C GLY A 93 4.11 -11.47 4.64
N PHE A 94 3.32 -10.72 3.86
CA PHE A 94 3.65 -9.34 3.46
C PHE A 94 2.82 -8.30 4.22
N GLU A 95 1.77 -8.74 4.91
CA GLU A 95 0.91 -7.91 5.74
C GLU A 95 1.48 -7.67 7.14
N ARG A 96 1.00 -6.61 7.79
CA ARG A 96 1.14 -6.44 9.24
C ARG A 96 0.06 -7.21 9.99
N ALA A 97 0.36 -7.64 11.21
CA ALA A 97 -0.62 -8.32 12.06
C ALA A 97 -1.89 -7.47 12.31
N SER A 98 -1.75 -6.14 12.37
CA SER A 98 -2.82 -5.16 12.58
C SER A 98 -3.95 -5.26 11.57
N VAL A 99 -3.66 -5.56 10.29
CA VAL A 99 -4.70 -5.57 9.26
C VAL A 99 -5.66 -6.74 9.37
N TRP A 100 -5.27 -7.83 10.03
CA TRP A 100 -6.17 -8.97 10.28
C TRP A 100 -7.34 -8.58 11.18
N ASN A 101 -7.10 -7.72 12.18
CA ASN A 101 -8.17 -7.20 13.04
C ASN A 101 -9.16 -6.35 12.23
N ILE A 102 -8.67 -5.56 11.29
CA ILE A 102 -9.51 -4.75 10.39
C ILE A 102 -10.32 -5.66 9.49
N ILE A 103 -9.70 -6.62 8.81
CA ILE A 103 -10.38 -7.58 7.92
C ILE A 103 -11.50 -8.32 8.68
N ALA A 104 -11.23 -8.79 9.90
CA ALA A 104 -12.21 -9.51 10.70
C ALA A 104 -13.47 -8.68 11.01
N GLN A 105 -13.34 -7.37 11.23
CA GLN A 105 -14.49 -6.49 11.52
C GLN A 105 -15.51 -6.43 10.38
N TYR A 106 -15.09 -6.62 9.13
CA TYR A 106 -15.96 -6.51 7.96
C TYR A 106 -16.42 -7.87 7.40
N LEU A 107 -15.92 -8.97 7.98
CA LEU A 107 -16.31 -10.33 7.60
C LEU A 107 -17.05 -11.08 8.71
N ALA A 108 -16.98 -10.61 9.95
CA ALA A 108 -17.74 -11.17 11.06
C ALA A 108 -19.22 -10.84 10.88
N VAL A 109 -20.00 -11.88 10.62
CA VAL A 109 -21.47 -11.88 10.59
C VAL A 109 -22.02 -12.06 12.00
#